data_AF-A0AAV5KEH2-F1
#
_entry.id   AF-A0AAV5KEH2-F1
#
_cell.length_a   1.000
_cell.length_b   1.000
_cell.length_c   1.000
_cell.angle_alpha   90.00
_cell.angle_beta   90.00
_cell.angle_gamma   90.00
#
_symmetry.space_group_name_H-M   'P 1'
#
loop_
_entity.id
_entity.type
_entity.pdbx_description
1 polymer ?
#
loop_
_entity_poly.entity_id
_entity_poly.type
_entity_poly.pdbx_seq_one_letter_code
_entity_poly.pdbx_strand_id
1 'polypeptide(L)'
;MAKWSNMKQWGLKRSISDHCPILLKSQHTDWGPKPFKFFDEWLLHHECKTIVEEEWKKTYVQGWKGFCVKEKLKAVKQKLKKWSAVEFTHIDFKINEAKEKIASFDKLCEHKQLSDAEIMERKQMFIELGKNLKIKEGMYRQKARKAWLKNGDANSKYFHRCIKSRQRRNEINCIEVNGNQLVGVQEVKDGIANHFQKLFQEENWVRPVLDGVDFKHITSQQAATLTAPFSEDEIKKAVWDCSSSKAPGPDGNFRKMGSWSLV
;
A
#
# COMPACT_ATOMS: atom_id res chain seq x y z
N MET A 1 27.24 -7.31 27.84
CA MET A 1 26.91 -5.99 27.24
C MET A 1 27.05 -6.12 25.73
N ALA A 2 25.94 -6.17 24.99
CA ALA A 2 25.96 -6.41 23.55
C ALA A 2 26.64 -5.24 22.81
N LYS A 3 27.76 -5.54 22.14
CA LYS A 3 28.46 -4.61 21.24
C LYS A 3 27.50 -4.25 20.10
N TRP A 4 27.28 -2.95 19.90
CA TRP A 4 26.64 -2.39 18.70
C TRP A 4 27.52 -2.63 17.48
N SER A 5 27.62 -3.87 17.02
CA SER A 5 28.67 -4.33 16.09
C SER A 5 28.60 -3.70 14.70
N ASN A 6 27.48 -3.04 14.35
CA ASN A 6 27.20 -2.65 12.96
C ASN A 6 26.64 -1.22 12.79
N MET A 7 26.99 -0.26 13.66
CA MET A 7 26.62 1.16 13.46
C MET A 7 27.71 1.92 12.72
N LYS A 8 27.33 2.64 11.64
CA LYS A 8 28.19 3.59 10.94
C LYS A 8 27.71 5.01 11.23
N GLN A 9 28.66 5.92 11.45
CA GLN A 9 28.41 7.32 11.76
C GLN A 9 28.95 8.20 10.63
N TRP A 10 28.17 9.18 10.18
CA TRP A 10 28.61 10.20 9.23
C TRP A 10 28.26 11.59 9.76
N GLY A 11 29.19 12.55 9.63
CA GLY A 11 28.86 13.96 9.76
C GLY A 11 28.20 14.46 8.47
N LEU A 12 26.99 15.01 8.57
CA LEU A 12 26.35 15.67 7.44
C LEU A 12 26.98 17.06 7.20
N LYS A 13 26.86 17.57 5.97
CA LYS A 13 27.39 18.91 5.63
C LYS A 13 26.79 19.95 6.57
N ARG A 14 27.65 20.80 7.13
CA ARG A 14 27.23 21.99 7.90
C ARG A 14 26.47 22.93 6.98
N SER A 15 25.38 23.50 7.49
CA SER A 15 24.66 24.57 6.79
C SER A 15 25.05 25.91 7.42
N ILE A 16 24.08 26.80 7.66
CA ILE A 16 24.29 28.14 8.25
C ILE A 16 24.52 28.05 9.77
N SER A 17 24.28 26.88 10.38
CA SER A 17 24.58 26.61 11.79
C SER A 17 25.94 25.93 11.93
N ASP A 18 26.63 26.28 13.01
CA ASP A 18 27.85 25.65 13.52
C ASP A 18 27.64 24.18 13.96
N HIS A 19 26.40 23.75 14.11
CA HIS A 19 26.06 22.35 14.37
C HIS A 19 26.27 21.47 13.12
N CYS A 20 27.02 20.38 13.30
CA CYS A 20 27.20 19.31 12.32
C CYS A 20 26.24 18.16 12.67
N PRO A 21 25.13 17.95 11.93
CA PRO A 21 24.21 16.87 12.22
C PRO A 21 24.91 15.52 12.04
N ILE A 22 24.83 14.68 13.06
CA ILE A 22 25.43 13.34 13.04
C ILE A 22 24.37 12.35 12.57
N LEU A 23 24.63 11.70 11.43
CA LEU A 23 23.82 10.58 10.94
C LEU A 23 24.40 9.28 11.47
N LEU A 24 23.67 8.64 12.38
CA LEU A 24 23.94 7.29 12.85
C LEU A 24 23.07 6.32 12.04
N LYS A 25 23.67 5.48 11.18
CA LYS A 25 22.96 4.45 10.42
C LYS A 25 23.44 3.08 10.89
N SER A 26 22.51 2.27 11.40
CA SER A 26 22.74 0.83 11.48
C SER A 26 22.94 0.27 10.07
N GLN A 27 23.84 -0.70 9.87
CA GLN A 27 24.06 -1.33 8.56
C GLN A 27 22.73 -1.73 7.90
N HIS A 28 22.75 -1.73 6.57
CA HIS A 28 21.59 -1.96 5.72
C HIS A 28 20.91 -3.29 6.08
N THR A 29 19.82 -3.23 6.85
CA THR A 29 18.97 -4.39 7.12
C THR A 29 18.14 -4.65 5.87
N ASP A 30 18.60 -5.57 5.01
CA ASP A 30 17.87 -5.94 3.80
C ASP A 30 16.69 -6.87 4.15
N TRP A 31 15.56 -6.28 4.51
CA TRP A 31 14.29 -6.99 4.69
C TRP A 31 13.61 -7.37 3.37
N GLY A 32 14.28 -7.17 2.23
CA GLY A 32 13.76 -7.44 0.89
C GLY A 32 13.10 -6.22 0.23
N PRO A 33 12.51 -6.40 -0.95
CA PRO A 33 11.95 -5.32 -1.73
C PRO A 33 10.77 -4.66 -1.01
N LYS A 34 10.72 -3.33 -1.05
CA LYS A 34 9.59 -2.58 -0.51
C LYS A 34 8.28 -3.05 -1.16
N PRO A 35 7.28 -3.47 -0.37
CA PRO A 35 6.02 -3.93 -0.93
C PRO A 35 5.31 -2.78 -1.64
N PHE A 36 4.76 -3.09 -2.81
CA PHE A 36 3.87 -2.19 -3.52
C PHE A 36 2.62 -1.90 -2.68
N LYS A 37 2.12 -0.68 -2.73
CA LYS A 37 0.88 -0.28 -2.06
C LYS A 37 0.08 0.55 -3.02
N PHE A 38 -1.09 0.05 -3.38
CA PHE A 38 -2.08 0.82 -4.11
C PHE A 38 -2.61 1.98 -3.23
N PHE A 39 -2.80 3.15 -3.83
CA PHE A 39 -3.46 4.29 -3.18
C PHE A 39 -4.81 4.56 -3.82
N ASP A 40 -5.83 4.78 -3.00
CA ASP A 40 -7.20 4.99 -3.48
C ASP A 40 -7.29 6.25 -4.34
N GLU A 41 -6.44 7.24 -4.06
CA GLU A 41 -6.34 8.47 -4.84
C GLU A 41 -5.91 8.23 -6.30
N TRP A 42 -5.28 7.09 -6.61
CA TRP A 42 -4.96 6.72 -7.99
C TRP A 42 -6.22 6.47 -8.82
N LEU A 43 -7.31 6.00 -8.21
CA LEU A 43 -8.59 5.78 -8.89
C LEU A 43 -9.22 7.09 -9.39
N LEU A 44 -8.82 8.24 -8.83
CA LEU A 44 -9.27 9.55 -9.30
C LEU A 44 -8.54 9.97 -10.58
N HIS A 45 -7.43 9.32 -10.93
CA HIS A 45 -6.70 9.59 -12.15
C HIS A 45 -7.29 8.80 -13.32
N HIS A 46 -7.67 9.49 -14.39
CA HIS A 46 -8.31 8.89 -15.57
C HIS A 46 -7.50 7.71 -16.15
N GLU A 47 -6.18 7.84 -16.26
CA GLU A 47 -5.31 6.77 -16.76
C GLU A 47 -5.30 5.52 -15.87
N CYS A 48 -5.57 5.62 -14.56
CA CYS A 48 -5.47 4.46 -13.68
C CYS A 48 -6.47 3.37 -14.09
N LYS A 49 -7.70 3.76 -14.45
CA LYS A 49 -8.73 2.83 -14.91
C LYS A 49 -8.35 2.21 -16.25
N THR A 50 -7.93 3.05 -17.19
CA THR A 50 -7.48 2.63 -18.53
C THR A 50 -6.34 1.61 -18.46
N ILE A 51 -5.31 1.89 -17.65
CA ILE A 51 -4.16 0.99 -17.47
C ILE A 51 -4.60 -0.38 -16.96
N VAL A 52 -5.54 -0.42 -16.02
CA VAL A 52 -6.02 -1.69 -15.46
C VAL A 52 -6.82 -2.44 -16.50
N GLU A 53 -7.72 -1.78 -17.23
CA GLU A 53 -8.58 -2.41 -18.24
C GLU A 53 -7.75 -3.00 -19.38
N GLU A 54 -6.81 -2.22 -19.91
CA GLU A 54 -5.93 -2.63 -20.99
C GLU A 54 -5.05 -3.80 -20.58
N GLU A 55 -4.36 -3.70 -19.45
CA GLU A 55 -3.45 -4.75 -18.99
C GLU A 55 -4.22 -6.03 -18.62
N TRP A 56 -5.42 -5.90 -18.04
CA TRP A 56 -6.28 -7.04 -17.70
C TRP A 56 -6.77 -7.80 -18.93
N LYS A 57 -7.19 -7.07 -19.98
CA LYS A 57 -7.64 -7.65 -21.26
C LYS A 57 -6.47 -8.24 -22.05
N LYS A 58 -5.32 -7.57 -22.06
CA LYS A 58 -4.11 -7.99 -22.76
C LYS A 58 -3.50 -9.27 -22.18
N THR A 59 -3.59 -9.46 -20.86
CA THR A 59 -2.96 -10.60 -20.20
C THR A 59 -3.79 -11.88 -20.38
N TYR A 60 -3.29 -12.81 -21.20
CA TYR A 60 -3.84 -14.16 -21.33
C TYR A 60 -3.05 -15.14 -20.44
N VAL A 61 -3.76 -15.88 -19.60
CA VAL A 61 -3.17 -16.86 -18.67
C VAL A 61 -4.01 -18.13 -18.70
N GLN A 62 -3.37 -19.27 -18.91
CA GLN A 62 -4.00 -20.59 -18.84
C GLN A 62 -3.80 -21.22 -17.45
N GLY A 63 -4.75 -22.05 -17.02
CA GLY A 63 -4.76 -22.71 -15.72
C GLY A 63 -6.11 -22.59 -15.02
N TRP A 64 -6.16 -22.99 -13.75
CA TRP A 64 -7.36 -22.81 -12.94
C TRP A 64 -7.63 -21.32 -12.67
N LYS A 65 -8.91 -20.96 -12.50
CA LYS A 65 -9.35 -19.56 -12.53
C LYS A 65 -8.66 -18.66 -11.50
N GLY A 66 -8.36 -19.15 -10.30
CA GLY A 66 -7.63 -18.36 -9.30
C GLY A 66 -6.16 -18.13 -9.65
N PHE A 67 -5.50 -19.05 -10.35
CA PHE A 67 -4.16 -18.80 -10.91
C PHE A 67 -4.20 -17.75 -12.02
N CYS A 68 -5.20 -17.82 -12.91
CA CYS A 68 -5.42 -16.80 -13.93
C CYS A 68 -5.62 -15.41 -13.30
N VAL A 69 -6.46 -15.29 -12.27
CA VAL A 69 -6.70 -14.04 -11.54
C VAL A 69 -5.42 -13.53 -10.86
N LYS A 70 -4.68 -14.41 -10.17
CA LYS A 70 -3.41 -14.07 -9.52
C LYS A 70 -2.40 -13.49 -10.51
N GLU A 71 -2.16 -14.15 -11.63
CA GLU A 71 -1.15 -13.69 -12.60
C GLU A 71 -1.62 -12.43 -13.34
N LYS A 72 -2.93 -12.28 -13.63
CA LYS A 72 -3.47 -11.02 -14.16
C LYS A 72 -3.28 -9.85 -13.19
N LEU A 73 -3.60 -10.05 -11.90
CA LEU A 73 -3.38 -9.03 -10.87
C LEU A 73 -1.90 -8.67 -10.73
N LYS A 74 -1.00 -9.65 -10.87
CA LYS A 74 0.45 -9.45 -10.85
C LYS A 74 0.91 -8.60 -12.04
N ALA A 75 0.39 -8.83 -13.25
CA ALA A 75 0.67 -8.02 -14.44
C ALA A 75 0.20 -6.57 -14.26
N VAL A 76 -1.06 -6.38 -13.85
CA VAL A 76 -1.62 -5.06 -13.53
C VAL A 76 -0.79 -4.33 -12.48
N LYS A 77 -0.42 -5.02 -11.40
CA LYS A 77 0.44 -4.48 -10.33
C LYS A 77 1.77 -3.98 -10.86
N GLN A 78 2.44 -4.72 -11.75
CA GLN A 78 3.71 -4.30 -12.33
C GLN A 78 3.56 -3.04 -13.18
N LYS A 79 2.50 -2.97 -14.00
CA LYS A 79 2.19 -1.82 -14.84
C LYS A 79 1.87 -0.57 -14.00
N LEU A 80 0.99 -0.71 -13.00
CA LEU A 80 0.66 0.36 -12.04
C LEU A 80 1.87 0.83 -11.24
N LYS A 81 2.78 -0.07 -10.85
CA LYS A 81 4.01 0.29 -10.15
C LYS A 81 4.91 1.19 -11.01
N LYS A 82 5.03 0.92 -12.31
CA LYS A 82 5.81 1.76 -13.24
C LYS A 82 5.13 3.11 -13.46
N TRP A 83 3.82 3.11 -13.74
CA TRP A 83 3.04 4.33 -13.94
C TRP A 83 3.07 5.25 -12.71
N SER A 84 2.80 4.70 -11.52
CA SER A 84 2.79 5.50 -10.29
C SER A 84 4.16 6.07 -9.92
N ALA A 85 5.25 5.40 -10.29
CA ALA A 85 6.59 5.91 -10.11
C ALA A 85 6.88 7.13 -11.00
N VAL A 86 6.24 7.24 -12.17
CA VAL A 86 6.34 8.43 -13.02
C VAL A 86 5.42 9.53 -12.50
N GLU A 87 4.15 9.19 -12.23
CA GLU A 87 3.13 10.21 -12.01
C GLU A 87 3.17 10.84 -10.61
N PHE A 88 3.46 10.05 -9.56
CA PHE A 88 3.35 10.48 -8.17
C PHE A 88 4.68 10.64 -7.43
N THR A 89 5.81 10.16 -7.97
CA THR A 89 7.12 10.37 -7.33
C THR A 89 7.48 11.85 -7.27
N HIS A 90 7.03 12.63 -8.26
CA HIS A 90 7.27 14.06 -8.36
C HIS A 90 6.11 14.92 -7.83
N ILE A 91 5.19 14.36 -7.03
CA ILE A 91 4.04 15.13 -6.51
C ILE A 91 4.49 16.34 -5.68
N ASP A 92 5.59 16.19 -4.93
CA ASP A 92 6.18 17.29 -4.16
C ASP A 92 6.75 18.39 -5.06
N PHE A 93 7.35 18.00 -6.18
CA PHE A 93 7.84 18.92 -7.20
C PHE A 93 6.68 19.66 -7.88
N LYS A 94 5.63 18.95 -8.32
CA LYS A 94 4.41 19.53 -8.91
C LYS A 94 3.74 20.54 -7.96
N ILE A 95 3.69 20.24 -6.66
CA ILE A 95 3.17 21.16 -5.64
C ILE A 95 4.04 22.42 -5.51
N ASN A 96 5.37 22.27 -5.47
CA ASN A 96 6.27 23.40 -5.32
C ASN A 96 6.29 24.27 -6.58
N GLU A 97 6.34 23.67 -7.77
CA GLU A 97 6.24 24.37 -9.05
C GLU A 97 4.94 25.18 -9.13
N ALA A 98 3.81 24.59 -8.71
CA ALA A 98 2.54 25.31 -8.68
C ALA A 98 2.56 26.50 -7.73
N LYS A 99 3.15 26.35 -6.54
CA LYS A 99 3.30 27.44 -5.58
C LYS A 99 4.22 28.55 -6.10
N GLU A 100 5.34 28.18 -6.71
CA GLU A 100 6.30 29.14 -7.27
C GLU A 100 5.69 29.95 -8.42
N LYS A 101 4.95 29.31 -9.33
CA LYS A 101 4.22 30.00 -10.41
C LYS A 101 3.12 30.91 -9.88
N ILE A 102 2.37 30.48 -8.88
CA ILE A 102 1.37 31.35 -8.23
C ILE A 102 2.05 32.57 -7.61
N ALA A 103 3.16 32.37 -6.87
CA ALA A 103 3.90 33.44 -6.24
C ALA A 103 4.52 34.41 -7.27
N SER A 104 4.97 33.92 -8.44
CA SER A 104 5.47 34.80 -9.50
C SER A 104 4.36 35.67 -10.09
N PHE A 105 3.14 35.12 -10.29
CA PHE A 105 1.98 35.91 -10.69
C PHE A 105 1.57 36.93 -9.62
N ASP A 106 1.57 36.54 -8.35
CA ASP A 106 1.23 37.44 -7.24
C ASP A 106 2.22 38.62 -7.19
N LYS A 107 3.53 38.36 -7.39
CA LYS A 107 4.54 39.41 -7.49
C LYS A 107 4.37 40.29 -8.74
N LEU A 108 3.97 39.71 -9.88
CA LEU A 108 3.67 40.47 -11.09
C LEU A 108 2.48 41.41 -10.86
N CYS A 109 1.45 40.99 -10.11
CA CYS A 109 0.29 41.82 -9.74
C CYS A 109 0.68 43.08 -8.95
N GLU A 110 1.78 43.05 -8.18
CA GLU A 110 2.25 44.21 -7.42
C GLU A 110 2.78 45.33 -8.34
N HIS A 111 3.22 44.98 -9.55
CA HIS A 111 3.86 45.91 -10.49
C HIS A 111 3.01 46.21 -11.72
N LYS A 112 2.12 45.29 -12.13
CA LYS A 112 1.25 45.43 -13.31
C LYS A 112 -0.07 44.70 -13.12
N GLN A 113 -1.08 45.11 -13.88
CA GLN A 113 -2.29 44.32 -14.03
C GLN A 113 -2.00 43.09 -14.91
N LEU A 114 -2.48 41.91 -14.49
CA LEU A 114 -2.34 40.69 -15.27
C LEU A 114 -3.25 40.73 -16.50
N SER A 115 -2.77 40.17 -17.61
CA SER A 115 -3.61 39.88 -18.78
C SER A 115 -4.59 38.76 -18.48
N ASP A 116 -5.67 38.66 -19.27
CA ASP A 116 -6.66 37.58 -19.13
C ASP A 116 -6.04 36.19 -19.24
N ALA A 117 -5.01 36.04 -20.10
CA ALA A 117 -4.26 34.79 -20.23
C ALA A 117 -3.49 34.45 -18.95
N GLU A 118 -2.79 35.41 -18.34
CA GLU A 118 -2.07 35.21 -17.08
C GLU A 118 -3.04 34.92 -15.91
N ILE A 119 -4.22 35.56 -15.90
CA ILE A 119 -5.27 35.29 -14.91
C ILE A 119 -5.78 33.85 -15.06
N MET A 120 -6.03 33.40 -16.29
CA MET A 120 -6.44 32.03 -16.56
C MET A 120 -5.38 31.02 -16.14
N GLU A 121 -4.11 31.27 -16.46
CA GLU A 121 -3.01 30.40 -16.07
C GLU A 121 -2.86 30.33 -14.55
N ARG A 122 -2.91 31.46 -13.84
CA ARG A 122 -2.89 31.51 -12.37
C ARG A 122 -4.04 30.67 -11.78
N LYS A 123 -5.25 30.79 -12.30
CA LYS A 123 -6.41 29.98 -11.88
C LYS A 123 -6.15 28.49 -12.10
N GLN A 124 -5.59 28.11 -13.24
CA GLN A 124 -5.24 26.72 -13.53
C GLN A 124 -4.20 26.17 -12.54
N MET A 125 -3.20 26.97 -12.19
CA MET A 125 -2.19 26.58 -11.19
C MET A 125 -2.79 26.37 -9.80
N PHE A 126 -3.77 27.17 -9.39
CA PHE A 126 -4.50 26.93 -8.14
C PHE A 126 -5.30 25.62 -8.15
N ILE A 127 -5.94 25.29 -9.28
CA ILE A 127 -6.66 24.02 -9.47
C ILE A 127 -5.69 22.84 -9.35
N GLU A 128 -4.55 22.90 -10.05
CA GLU A 128 -3.52 21.85 -9.98
C GLU A 128 -2.91 21.74 -8.59
N LEU A 129 -2.66 22.85 -7.89
CA LEU A 129 -2.17 22.85 -6.52
C LEU A 129 -3.15 22.13 -5.58
N GLY A 130 -4.45 22.48 -5.65
CA GLY A 130 -5.49 21.86 -4.83
C GLY A 130 -5.63 20.36 -5.10
N LYS A 131 -5.61 19.97 -6.38
CA LYS A 131 -5.63 18.56 -6.80
C LYS A 131 -4.44 17.77 -6.25
N ASN A 132 -3.22 18.27 -6.42
CA ASN A 132 -2.01 17.59 -5.95
C ASN A 132 -1.93 17.51 -4.42
N LEU A 133 -2.35 18.56 -3.71
CA LEU A 133 -2.43 18.55 -2.25
C LEU A 133 -3.43 17.49 -1.74
N LYS A 134 -4.62 17.40 -2.36
CA LYS A 134 -5.65 16.42 -2.00
C LYS A 134 -5.15 14.98 -2.21
N ILE A 135 -4.47 14.71 -3.34
CA ILE A 135 -3.85 13.42 -3.60
C ILE A 135 -2.81 13.08 -2.52
N LYS A 136 -1.91 14.03 -2.24
CA LYS A 136 -0.84 13.84 -1.24
C LYS A 136 -1.41 13.58 0.16
N GLU A 137 -2.43 14.33 0.57
CA GLU A 137 -3.12 14.13 1.84
C GLU A 137 -3.75 12.73 1.94
N GLY A 138 -4.46 12.33 0.89
CA GLY A 138 -5.08 11.02 0.80
C GLY A 138 -4.09 9.86 0.93
N MET A 139 -2.95 9.95 0.23
CA MET A 139 -1.86 8.99 0.34
C MET A 139 -1.31 8.88 1.78
N TYR A 140 -1.19 10.00 2.51
CA TYR A 140 -0.76 9.98 3.92
C TYR A 140 -1.82 9.37 4.84
N ARG A 141 -3.09 9.71 4.62
CA ARG A 141 -4.23 9.15 5.35
C ARG A 141 -4.27 7.62 5.23
N GLN A 142 -4.15 7.09 4.01
CA GLN A 142 -4.14 5.65 3.78
C GLN A 142 -2.88 4.98 4.37
N LYS A 143 -1.71 5.61 4.28
CA LYS A 143 -0.47 5.14 4.95
C LYS A 143 -0.63 5.05 6.47
N ALA A 144 -1.28 6.04 7.08
CA ALA A 144 -1.54 6.06 8.52
C ALA A 144 -2.61 5.04 8.97
N ARG A 145 -3.44 4.55 8.03
CA ARG A 145 -4.70 3.81 8.25
C ARG A 145 -5.58 4.46 9.32
N LYS A 146 -5.89 5.75 9.13
CA LYS A 146 -6.82 6.51 9.97
C LYS A 146 -8.01 6.95 9.11
N ALA A 147 -9.23 6.66 9.56
CA ALA A 147 -10.46 6.93 8.83
C ALA A 147 -10.91 8.40 8.93
N TRP A 148 -10.52 9.12 10.00
CA TRP A 148 -11.02 10.46 10.27
C TRP A 148 -9.89 11.39 10.72
N LEU A 149 -9.80 12.58 10.11
CA LEU A 149 -9.32 13.80 10.76
C LEU A 149 -10.53 14.41 11.46
N LYS A 150 -10.57 14.35 12.79
CA LYS A 150 -11.62 15.04 13.56
C LYS A 150 -11.44 16.57 13.56
N ASN A 151 -10.26 17.06 13.19
CA ASN A 151 -9.94 18.48 13.11
C ASN A 151 -9.30 18.75 11.74
N GLY A 152 -9.93 19.59 10.92
CA GLY A 152 -9.56 19.90 9.54
C GLY A 152 -8.30 20.75 9.38
N ASP A 153 -7.21 20.34 10.01
CA ASP A 153 -5.89 20.88 9.72
C ASP A 153 -5.14 19.88 8.85
N ALA A 154 -4.65 20.33 7.69
CA ALA A 154 -3.89 19.55 6.70
C ALA A 154 -2.50 19.19 7.24
N ASN A 155 -2.45 18.59 8.42
CA ASN A 155 -1.25 18.47 9.21
C ASN A 155 -0.53 17.16 8.86
N SER A 156 0.36 17.25 7.89
CA SER A 156 1.29 16.17 7.55
C SER A 156 2.08 15.67 8.77
N LYS A 157 2.39 16.52 9.77
CA LYS A 157 3.11 16.11 10.99
C LYS A 157 2.33 15.08 11.80
N TYR A 158 1.01 15.20 11.90
CA TYR A 158 0.17 14.21 12.57
C TYR A 158 0.28 12.84 11.88
N PHE A 159 0.09 12.81 10.56
CA PHE A 159 0.22 11.58 9.79
C PHE A 159 1.62 10.98 9.90
N HIS A 160 2.67 11.81 9.82
CA HIS A 160 4.04 11.36 10.00
C HIS A 160 4.27 10.74 11.39
N ARG A 161 3.73 11.34 12.47
CA ARG A 161 3.81 10.77 13.82
C ARG A 161 3.09 9.42 13.90
N CYS A 162 1.87 9.31 13.34
CA CYS A 162 1.14 8.06 13.30
C CYS A 162 1.88 6.98 12.50
N ILE A 163 2.39 7.31 11.31
CA ILE A 163 3.16 6.40 10.46
C ILE A 163 4.41 5.91 11.20
N LYS A 164 5.18 6.82 11.82
CA LYS A 164 6.39 6.47 12.58
C LYS A 164 6.08 5.59 13.78
N SER A 165 5.01 5.88 14.54
CA SER A 165 4.57 5.05 15.66
C SER A 165 4.21 3.64 15.22
N ARG A 166 3.49 3.50 14.10
CA ARG A 166 3.14 2.20 13.52
C ARG A 166 4.36 1.45 12.99
N GLN A 167 5.26 2.14 12.31
CA GLN A 167 6.51 1.56 11.81
C GLN A 167 7.30 0.96 12.97
N ARG A 168 7.50 1.72 14.06
CA ARG A 168 8.18 1.24 15.26
C ARG A 168 7.50 0.05 15.92
N ARG A 169 6.17 0.05 15.97
CA ARG A 169 5.39 -1.07 16.56
C ARG A 169 5.44 -2.34 15.71
N ASN A 170 5.49 -2.17 14.38
CA ASN A 170 5.50 -3.28 13.43
C ASN A 170 6.92 -3.71 13.04
N GLU A 171 7.94 -3.08 13.60
CA GLU A 171 9.34 -3.41 13.36
C GLU A 171 9.67 -4.70 14.09
N ILE A 172 10.12 -5.71 13.35
CA ILE A 172 10.54 -7.00 13.90
C ILE A 172 12.03 -6.90 14.16
N ASN A 173 12.40 -6.64 15.43
CA ASN A 173 13.81 -6.55 15.84
C ASN A 173 14.42 -7.93 16.10
N CYS A 174 13.63 -8.85 16.65
CA CYS A 174 14.02 -10.22 16.94
C CYS A 174 12.76 -11.10 16.98
N ILE A 175 12.95 -12.42 16.89
CA ILE A 175 11.90 -13.42 17.13
C ILE A 175 12.42 -14.45 18.12
N GLU A 176 11.53 -15.06 18.88
CA GLU A 176 11.87 -16.15 19.79
C GLU A 176 11.40 -17.48 19.20
N VAL A 177 12.31 -18.46 19.13
CA VAL A 177 12.04 -19.80 18.62
C VAL A 177 12.60 -20.81 19.63
N ASN A 178 11.72 -21.61 20.23
CA ASN A 178 12.09 -22.63 21.24
C ASN A 178 12.96 -22.09 22.39
N GLY A 179 12.66 -20.89 22.89
CA GLY A 179 13.42 -20.24 23.97
C GLY A 179 14.73 -19.56 23.54
N ASN A 180 15.12 -19.67 22.27
CA ASN A 180 16.27 -18.95 21.71
C ASN A 180 15.82 -17.69 20.96
N GLN A 181 16.45 -16.56 21.26
CA GLN A 181 16.23 -15.31 20.52
C GLN A 181 17.09 -15.27 19.26
N LEU A 182 16.43 -15.15 18.10
CA LEU A 182 17.07 -14.94 16.81
C LEU A 182 17.16 -13.43 16.55
N VAL A 183 18.38 -12.94 16.30
CA VAL A 183 18.69 -11.51 16.19
C VAL A 183 19.49 -11.25 14.93
N GLY A 184 18.82 -10.65 13.94
CA GLY A 184 19.43 -10.34 12.67
C GLY A 184 18.46 -10.65 11.54
N VAL A 185 18.56 -9.89 10.45
CA VAL A 185 17.58 -9.98 9.36
C VAL A 185 17.51 -11.37 8.75
N GLN A 186 18.67 -12.00 8.52
CA GLN A 186 18.73 -13.31 7.91
C GLN A 186 18.20 -14.40 8.85
N GLU A 187 18.64 -14.40 10.11
CA GLU A 187 18.17 -15.35 11.13
C GLU A 187 16.66 -15.25 11.37
N VAL A 188 16.12 -14.04 11.42
CA VAL A 188 14.66 -13.82 11.55
C VAL A 188 13.93 -14.33 10.30
N LYS A 189 14.43 -14.05 9.10
CA LYS A 189 13.83 -14.54 7.84
C LYS A 189 13.80 -16.07 7.81
N ASP A 190 14.92 -16.71 8.10
CA ASP A 190 15.06 -18.16 8.08
C ASP A 190 14.22 -18.81 9.19
N GLY A 191 14.18 -18.22 10.38
CA GLY A 191 13.32 -18.67 11.47
C GLY A 191 11.83 -18.63 11.12
N ILE A 192 11.36 -17.55 10.48
CA ILE A 192 9.97 -17.45 10.00
C ILE A 192 9.71 -18.47 8.88
N ALA A 193 10.61 -18.58 7.90
CA ALA A 193 10.46 -19.51 6.78
C ALA A 193 10.38 -20.96 7.26
N ASN A 194 11.30 -21.36 8.14
CA ASN A 194 11.33 -22.69 8.74
C ASN A 194 10.08 -22.99 9.57
N HIS A 195 9.60 -22.01 10.34
CA HIS A 195 8.37 -22.16 11.12
C HIS A 195 7.17 -22.47 10.22
N PHE A 196 6.95 -21.68 9.17
CA PHE A 196 5.82 -21.91 8.26
C PHE A 196 6.03 -23.16 7.40
N GLN A 197 7.26 -23.48 7.01
CA GLN A 197 7.56 -24.73 6.31
C GLN A 197 7.15 -25.93 7.15
N LYS A 198 7.50 -25.94 8.45
CA LYS A 198 7.08 -26.99 9.38
C LYS A 198 5.56 -26.99 9.62
N LEU A 199 4.95 -25.82 9.76
CA LEU A 199 3.50 -25.69 9.98
C LEU A 199 2.67 -26.24 8.83
N PHE A 200 3.14 -26.04 7.59
CA PHE A 200 2.48 -26.54 6.38
C PHE A 200 3.02 -27.90 5.93
N GLN A 201 3.93 -28.50 6.69
CA GLN A 201 4.36 -29.87 6.45
C GLN A 201 3.28 -30.81 6.97
N GLU A 202 2.89 -31.78 6.14
CA GLU A 202 1.94 -32.81 6.55
C GLU A 202 2.60 -33.70 7.61
N GLU A 203 2.00 -33.77 8.80
CA GLU A 203 2.40 -34.75 9.79
C GLU A 203 1.76 -36.09 9.44
N ASN A 204 2.57 -37.15 9.48
CA ASN A 204 2.09 -38.53 9.38
C ASN A 204 1.30 -38.89 10.64
N TRP A 205 0.07 -38.39 10.71
CA TRP A 205 -0.90 -38.68 11.75
C TRP A 205 -1.91 -39.68 11.20
N VAL A 206 -2.03 -40.84 11.85
CA VAL A 206 -3.13 -41.77 11.57
C VAL A 206 -4.41 -41.13 12.04
N ARG A 207 -5.16 -40.52 11.11
CA ARG A 207 -6.45 -39.89 11.43
C ARG A 207 -7.38 -40.98 11.96
N PRO A 208 -7.92 -40.86 13.19
CA PRO A 208 -8.85 -41.84 13.70
C PRO A 208 -10.05 -41.93 12.77
N VAL A 209 -10.38 -43.15 12.38
CA VAL A 209 -11.58 -43.44 11.58
C VAL A 209 -12.75 -43.35 12.55
N LEU A 210 -13.68 -42.43 12.30
CA LEU A 210 -14.87 -42.22 13.13
C LEU A 210 -15.95 -43.29 12.84
N ASP A 211 -15.53 -44.53 12.58
CA ASP A 211 -16.43 -45.63 12.28
C ASP A 211 -17.33 -45.94 13.48
N GLY A 212 -18.64 -46.06 13.23
CA GLY A 212 -19.62 -46.40 14.25
C GLY A 212 -20.13 -45.23 15.11
N VAL A 213 -19.74 -43.99 14.81
CA VAL A 213 -20.28 -42.79 15.47
C VAL A 213 -21.39 -42.18 14.61
N ASP A 214 -22.62 -42.19 15.12
CA ASP A 214 -23.76 -41.57 14.45
C ASP A 214 -23.75 -40.05 14.68
N PHE A 215 -23.40 -39.30 13.63
CA PHE A 215 -23.35 -37.85 13.70
C PHE A 215 -24.69 -37.26 13.30
N LYS A 216 -25.00 -36.06 13.81
CA LYS A 216 -26.10 -35.28 13.24
C LYS A 216 -25.76 -34.93 11.79
N HIS A 217 -26.41 -35.59 10.86
CA HIS A 217 -26.27 -35.33 9.44
C HIS A 217 -27.18 -34.20 9.00
N ILE A 218 -26.69 -33.37 8.09
CA ILE A 218 -27.52 -32.44 7.36
C ILE A 218 -28.45 -33.21 6.43
N THR A 219 -29.63 -32.66 6.17
CA THR A 219 -30.57 -33.28 5.22
C THR A 219 -30.00 -33.24 3.80
N SER A 220 -30.46 -34.11 2.91
CA SER A 220 -30.03 -34.10 1.50
C SER A 220 -30.24 -32.74 0.83
N GLN A 221 -31.29 -32.01 1.24
CA GLN A 221 -31.56 -30.66 0.75
C GLN A 221 -30.54 -29.63 1.25
N GLN A 222 -30.15 -29.71 2.52
CA GLN A 222 -29.09 -28.86 3.08
C GLN A 222 -27.74 -29.17 2.45
N ALA A 223 -27.42 -30.46 2.23
CA ALA A 223 -26.21 -30.88 1.53
C ALA A 223 -26.16 -30.31 0.11
N ALA A 224 -27.25 -30.47 -0.65
CA ALA A 224 -27.36 -29.92 -2.00
C ALA A 224 -27.18 -28.40 -2.03
N THR A 225 -27.69 -27.69 -1.02
CA THR A 225 -27.54 -26.24 -0.89
C THR A 225 -26.09 -25.83 -0.61
N LEU A 226 -25.35 -26.56 0.24
CA LEU A 226 -23.94 -26.27 0.56
C LEU A 226 -22.99 -26.57 -0.61
N THR A 227 -23.36 -27.50 -1.49
CA THR A 227 -22.58 -27.83 -2.70
C THR A 227 -23.07 -27.07 -3.94
N ALA A 228 -24.08 -26.22 -3.81
CA ALA A 228 -24.59 -25.44 -4.93
C ALA A 228 -23.50 -24.47 -5.44
N PRO A 229 -23.40 -24.26 -6.76
CA PRO A 229 -22.49 -23.28 -7.30
C PRO A 229 -22.87 -21.87 -6.83
N PHE A 230 -21.86 -21.05 -6.51
CA PHE A 230 -22.07 -19.65 -6.15
C PHE A 230 -22.78 -18.89 -7.28
N SER A 231 -23.82 -18.14 -6.91
CA SER A 231 -24.49 -17.24 -7.85
C SER A 231 -23.65 -15.99 -8.12
N GLU A 232 -23.84 -15.36 -9.27
CA GLU A 232 -23.16 -14.11 -9.60
C GLU A 232 -23.51 -13.00 -8.59
N ASP A 233 -24.74 -12.96 -8.11
CA ASP A 233 -25.21 -12.01 -7.09
C ASP A 233 -24.53 -12.23 -5.74
N GLU A 234 -24.31 -13.49 -5.34
CA GLU A 234 -23.56 -13.82 -4.13
C GLU A 234 -22.11 -13.39 -4.24
N ILE A 235 -21.47 -13.64 -5.39
CA ILE A 235 -20.10 -13.20 -5.66
C ILE A 235 -20.02 -11.66 -5.63
N LYS A 236 -20.95 -10.96 -6.29
CA LYS A 236 -21.04 -9.49 -6.28
C LYS A 236 -21.24 -8.97 -4.86
N LYS A 237 -22.17 -9.54 -4.09
CA LYS A 237 -22.41 -9.11 -2.72
C LYS A 237 -21.17 -9.29 -1.84
N ALA A 238 -20.53 -10.46 -1.90
CA ALA A 238 -19.32 -10.75 -1.13
C ALA A 238 -18.16 -9.80 -1.46
N VAL A 239 -17.96 -9.49 -2.76
CA VAL A 239 -16.93 -8.54 -3.19
C VAL A 239 -17.28 -7.09 -2.78
N TRP A 240 -18.56 -6.72 -2.73
CA TRP A 240 -18.99 -5.34 -2.44
C TRP A 240 -19.04 -5.06 -0.93
N ASP A 241 -19.29 -6.09 -0.11
CA ASP A 241 -19.22 -6.06 1.35
C ASP A 241 -17.77 -5.87 1.86
N CYS A 242 -16.76 -6.09 1.01
CA CYS A 242 -15.38 -5.76 1.33
C CYS A 242 -15.18 -4.24 1.43
N SER A 243 -14.85 -3.73 2.62
CA SER A 243 -14.60 -2.29 2.86
C SER A 243 -13.50 -1.73 1.93
N SER A 244 -13.80 -0.65 1.20
CA SER A 244 -12.94 -0.03 0.18
C SER A 244 -11.69 0.62 0.73
N SER A 245 -11.81 1.26 1.89
CA SER A 245 -10.85 2.26 2.38
C SER A 245 -9.80 1.70 3.35
N LYS A 246 -9.75 0.38 3.52
CA LYS A 246 -8.73 -0.27 4.35
C LYS A 246 -7.47 -0.50 3.51
N ALA A 247 -6.32 -0.21 4.11
CA ALA A 247 -5.02 -0.34 3.44
C ALA A 247 -4.82 -1.74 2.82
N PRO A 248 -4.14 -1.83 1.67
CA PRO A 248 -3.95 -3.09 0.97
C PRO A 248 -3.23 -4.13 1.83
N GLY A 249 -3.56 -5.40 1.59
CA GLY A 249 -2.91 -6.55 2.23
C GLY A 249 -1.44 -6.71 1.81
N PRO A 250 -0.76 -7.79 2.22
CA PRO A 250 0.64 -8.05 1.87
C PRO A 250 0.92 -7.96 0.36
N ASP A 251 -0.05 -8.36 -0.47
CA ASP A 251 0.05 -8.33 -1.92
C ASP A 251 -0.03 -6.92 -2.52
N GLY A 252 -0.49 -5.93 -1.75
CA GLY A 252 -0.51 -4.54 -2.18
C GLY A 252 -1.67 -4.17 -3.12
N ASN A 253 -2.53 -5.12 -3.47
CA ASN A 253 -3.62 -4.93 -4.43
C ASN A 253 -4.82 -4.16 -3.83
N PHE A 254 -5.53 -3.45 -4.70
CA PHE A 254 -6.79 -2.76 -4.37
C PHE A 254 -7.86 -3.78 -3.96
N ARG A 255 -8.63 -3.48 -2.90
CA ARG A 255 -9.74 -4.32 -2.45
C ARG A 255 -11.06 -3.99 -3.13
N LYS A 256 -11.24 -2.75 -3.60
CA LYS A 256 -12.46 -2.27 -4.24
C LYS A 256 -12.10 -1.35 -5.39
N MET A 257 -12.60 -1.63 -6.58
CA MET A 257 -12.80 -0.62 -7.62
C MET A 257 -14.30 -0.55 -7.89
N GLY A 258 -14.95 0.53 -7.47
CA GLY A 258 -16.41 0.67 -7.53
C GLY A 258 -17.02 0.85 -8.92
N SER A 259 -16.38 0.36 -9.99
CA SER A 259 -16.78 0.66 -11.38
C SER A 259 -16.56 -0.48 -12.37
N TRP A 260 -16.54 -1.74 -11.92
CA TRP A 260 -16.32 -2.87 -12.80
C TRP A 260 -17.58 -3.72 -12.83
N SER A 261 -18.23 -3.74 -13.99
CA SER A 261 -19.12 -4.82 -14.36
C SER A 261 -18.25 -6.07 -14.47
N LEU A 262 -18.46 -7.04 -13.57
CA LEU A 262 -18.03 -8.40 -13.86
C LEU A 262 -18.86 -8.83 -15.06
N VAL A 263 -18.19 -9.07 -16.18
CA VAL A 263 -18.71 -9.86 -17.30
C VAL A 263 -17.98 -11.18 -17.26
#